data_AF-A0A7Z0TJT6-F1
#
_entry.id   AF-A0A7Z0TJT6-F1
#
_cell.length_a   1.000
_cell.length_b   1.000
_cell.length_c   1.000
_cell.angle_alpha   90.00
_cell.angle_beta   90.00
_cell.angle_gamma   90.00
#
_symmetry.space_group_name_H-M   'P 1'
#
loop_
_entity.id
_entity.type
_entity.pdbx_description
1 polymer ?
#
loop_
_entity_poly.entity_id
_entity_poly.type
_entity_poly.pdbx_seq_one_letter_code
_entity_poly.pdbx_strand_id
1 'polypeptide(L)'
;MTHQQWVGQHGRAMLALLDGDFAAAEGFAENAYQLGRRRYGESVEGVYGMQMFTIRREQGRLSEVAPIVKHFIDRGNLNTWKPGFAAVAAELGFKPQAQELLDEMRDTGFALPMDAMRSTTLSYLADVCAALDDAVSARAVYDLLEPYRHMTVTAGVETVCYGSAGRFLGELAEVLTDWDRAEQHFDEALRMDRDMQAYPWLAHTQHRFARMLRRRSRRGDLERAEVLLNESWTTACRLEMTALIDRIREQRH
;
A
#
# COMPACT_ATOMS: atom_id res chain seq x y z
N MET A 1 -7.58 29.67 -14.81
CA MET A 1 -7.44 28.32 -14.23
C MET A 1 -6.13 28.29 -13.46
N THR A 2 -6.18 28.13 -12.14
CA THR A 2 -5.02 28.39 -11.26
C THR A 2 -4.34 27.09 -10.82
N HIS A 3 -3.05 27.16 -10.50
CA HIS A 3 -2.28 26.08 -9.89
C HIS A 3 -3.01 25.48 -8.67
N GLN A 4 -3.70 26.31 -7.89
CA GLN A 4 -4.51 25.91 -6.73
C GLN A 4 -5.69 24.99 -7.08
N GLN A 5 -6.36 25.22 -8.22
CA GLN A 5 -7.45 24.33 -8.66
C GLN A 5 -6.94 22.95 -9.00
N TRP A 6 -5.74 22.84 -9.58
CA TRP A 6 -5.11 21.57 -9.91
C TRP A 6 -4.69 20.80 -8.66
N VAL A 7 -3.97 21.46 -7.73
CA VAL A 7 -3.61 20.88 -6.41
C VAL A 7 -4.86 20.43 -5.65
N GLY A 8 -5.93 21.22 -5.68
CA GLY A 8 -7.19 20.87 -5.04
C GLY A 8 -7.85 19.61 -5.58
N GLN A 9 -7.64 19.24 -6.85
CA GLN A 9 -8.15 17.98 -7.39
C GLN A 9 -7.39 16.77 -6.85
N HIS A 10 -6.06 16.87 -6.70
CA HIS A 10 -5.27 15.80 -6.09
C HIS A 10 -5.67 15.54 -4.65
N GLY A 11 -5.82 16.61 -3.86
CA GLY A 11 -6.31 16.49 -2.48
C GLY A 11 -7.71 15.84 -2.39
N ARG A 12 -8.62 16.16 -3.32
CA ARG A 12 -9.94 15.50 -3.39
C ARG A 12 -9.85 14.03 -3.78
N ALA A 13 -8.97 13.69 -4.72
CA ALA A 13 -8.72 12.30 -5.08
C ALA A 13 -8.17 11.51 -3.89
N MET A 14 -7.22 12.08 -3.14
CA MET A 14 -6.66 11.46 -1.93
C MET A 14 -7.71 11.27 -0.83
N LEU A 15 -8.58 12.26 -0.59
CA LEU A 15 -9.67 12.12 0.37
C LEU A 15 -10.68 11.04 -0.04
N ALA A 16 -11.09 11.03 -1.32
CA ALA A 16 -11.96 9.99 -1.84
C ALA A 16 -11.34 8.58 -1.73
N LEU A 17 -10.01 8.46 -1.93
CA LEU A 17 -9.27 7.22 -1.68
C LEU A 17 -9.31 6.80 -0.20
N LEU A 18 -9.18 7.74 0.74
CA LEU A 18 -9.27 7.47 2.18
C LEU A 18 -10.68 7.05 2.59
N ASP A 19 -11.72 7.60 1.95
CA ASP A 19 -13.12 7.25 2.19
C ASP A 19 -13.51 5.91 1.53
N GLY A 20 -12.73 5.44 0.55
CA GLY A 20 -13.03 4.26 -0.27
C GLY A 20 -14.01 4.54 -1.42
N ASP A 21 -14.25 5.81 -1.75
CA ASP A 21 -15.00 6.19 -2.95
C ASP A 21 -14.07 6.19 -4.18
N PHE A 22 -13.76 4.97 -4.65
CA PHE A 22 -12.83 4.76 -5.76
C PHE A 22 -13.31 5.39 -7.07
N ALA A 23 -14.63 5.49 -7.27
CA ALA A 23 -15.20 6.10 -8.46
C ALA A 23 -15.02 7.62 -8.45
N ALA A 24 -15.27 8.30 -7.32
CA ALA A 24 -14.99 9.71 -7.18
C ALA A 24 -13.48 10.00 -7.25
N ALA A 25 -12.66 9.16 -6.62
CA ALA A 25 -11.21 9.28 -6.69
C ALA A 25 -10.69 9.24 -8.14
N GLU A 26 -11.17 8.30 -8.95
CA GLU A 26 -10.85 8.20 -10.38
C GLU A 26 -11.29 9.45 -11.14
N GLY A 27 -12.51 9.94 -10.89
CA GLY A 27 -13.02 11.17 -11.48
C GLY A 27 -12.15 12.39 -11.15
N PHE A 28 -11.71 12.54 -9.90
CA PHE A 28 -10.83 13.64 -9.49
C PHE A 28 -9.42 13.51 -10.07
N ALA A 29 -8.86 12.29 -10.11
CA ALA A 29 -7.55 12.01 -10.70
C ALA A 29 -7.53 12.34 -12.20
N GLU A 30 -8.54 11.91 -12.96
CA GLU A 30 -8.66 12.20 -14.39
C GLU A 30 -8.84 13.71 -14.65
N ASN A 31 -9.66 14.38 -13.83
CA ASN A 31 -9.78 15.84 -13.91
C ASN A 31 -8.43 16.53 -13.63
N ALA A 32 -7.71 16.11 -12.59
CA ALA A 32 -6.38 16.65 -12.28
C ALA A 32 -5.40 16.43 -13.43
N TYR A 33 -5.41 15.25 -14.06
CA TYR A 33 -4.58 14.92 -15.21
C TYR A 33 -4.90 15.83 -16.41
N GLN A 34 -6.17 15.98 -16.79
CA GLN A 34 -6.58 16.83 -17.91
C GLN A 34 -6.25 18.31 -17.69
N LEU A 35 -6.41 18.80 -16.45
CA LEU A 35 -6.05 20.17 -16.08
C LEU A 35 -4.53 20.38 -16.10
N GLY A 36 -3.78 19.41 -15.55
CA GLY A 36 -2.33 19.47 -15.42
C GLY A 36 -1.60 19.37 -16.77
N ARG A 37 -2.03 18.46 -17.65
CA ARG A 37 -1.36 18.20 -18.93
C ARG A 37 -1.32 19.43 -19.83
N ARG A 38 -2.39 20.24 -19.81
CA ARG A 38 -2.47 21.49 -20.58
C ARG A 38 -1.51 22.58 -20.07
N ARG A 39 -1.12 22.54 -18.79
CA ARG A 39 -0.41 23.62 -18.09
C ARG A 39 1.06 23.29 -17.84
N TYR A 40 1.38 22.03 -17.52
CA TYR A 40 2.69 21.58 -17.05
C TYR A 40 3.30 20.46 -17.92
N GLY A 41 2.57 19.97 -18.94
CA GLY A 41 3.06 18.93 -19.84
C GLY A 41 3.12 17.54 -19.18
N GLU A 42 4.06 16.70 -19.60
CA GLU A 42 4.18 15.28 -19.20
C GLU A 42 4.54 15.08 -17.72
N SER A 43 5.02 16.11 -17.01
CA SER A 43 5.44 16.00 -15.61
C SER A 43 4.31 15.63 -14.64
N VAL A 44 3.04 15.66 -15.08
CA VAL A 44 1.87 15.31 -14.26
C VAL A 44 1.51 13.83 -14.33
N GLU A 45 2.13 13.06 -15.22
CA GLU A 45 1.82 11.64 -15.45
C GLU A 45 2.16 10.75 -14.25
N GLY A 46 3.20 11.08 -13.48
CA GLY A 46 3.61 10.30 -12.31
C GLY A 46 2.55 10.27 -11.21
N VAL A 47 1.99 11.44 -10.86
CA VAL A 47 0.96 11.58 -9.81
C VAL A 47 -0.32 10.83 -10.21
N TYR A 48 -0.77 11.04 -11.45
CA TYR A 48 -1.93 10.33 -12.00
C TYR A 48 -1.70 8.81 -12.01
N GLY A 49 -0.52 8.35 -12.45
CA GLY A 49 -0.16 6.94 -12.46
C GLY A 49 -0.22 6.30 -11.07
N MET A 50 0.24 6.98 -10.02
CA MET A 50 0.18 6.49 -8.64
C MET A 50 -1.25 6.40 -8.10
N GLN A 51 -2.09 7.41 -8.38
CA GLN A 51 -3.50 7.40 -7.99
C GLN A 51 -4.23 6.26 -8.69
N MET A 52 -4.07 6.13 -10.02
CA MET A 52 -4.70 5.06 -10.79
C MET A 52 -4.20 3.67 -10.39
N PHE A 53 -2.91 3.51 -10.11
CA PHE A 53 -2.37 2.27 -9.56
C PHE A 53 -3.09 1.88 -8.25
N THR A 54 -3.19 2.82 -7.31
CA THR A 54 -3.85 2.58 -6.02
C THR A 54 -5.34 2.24 -6.22
N ILE A 55 -6.06 2.96 -7.08
CA ILE A 55 -7.47 2.68 -7.39
C ILE A 55 -7.64 1.28 -7.98
N ARG A 56 -6.85 0.93 -9.00
CA ARG A 56 -6.94 -0.37 -9.68
C ARG A 56 -6.51 -1.53 -8.79
N ARG A 57 -5.58 -1.29 -7.86
CA ARG A 57 -5.21 -2.23 -6.81
C ARG A 57 -6.43 -2.64 -5.98
N GLU A 58 -7.14 -1.66 -5.43
CA GLU A 58 -8.30 -1.93 -4.56
C GLU A 58 -9.49 -2.54 -5.31
N GLN A 59 -9.70 -2.14 -6.56
CA GLN A 59 -10.75 -2.68 -7.43
C GLN A 59 -10.48 -4.11 -7.93
N GLY A 60 -9.30 -4.71 -7.65
CA GLY A 60 -8.92 -6.01 -8.21
C GLY A 60 -8.63 -5.97 -9.72
N ARG A 61 -8.32 -4.79 -10.25
CA ARG A 61 -8.09 -4.50 -11.68
C ARG A 61 -6.63 -4.18 -11.99
N LEU A 62 -5.71 -4.59 -11.12
CA LEU A 62 -4.29 -4.25 -11.22
C LEU A 62 -3.62 -4.80 -12.50
N SER A 63 -4.16 -5.87 -13.07
CA SER A 63 -3.73 -6.43 -14.36
C SER A 63 -3.87 -5.43 -15.52
N GLU A 64 -4.79 -4.46 -15.45
CA GLU A 64 -4.93 -3.40 -16.46
C GLU A 64 -3.71 -2.49 -16.52
N VAL A 65 -2.97 -2.38 -15.41
CA VAL A 65 -1.79 -1.50 -15.29
C VAL A 65 -0.49 -2.26 -15.65
N ALA A 66 -0.54 -3.61 -15.69
CA ALA A 66 0.62 -4.44 -15.97
C ALA A 66 1.33 -4.15 -17.31
N PRO A 67 0.63 -3.86 -18.44
CA PRO A 67 1.30 -3.49 -19.68
C PRO A 67 2.06 -2.17 -19.60
N ILE A 68 1.55 -1.21 -18.82
CA ILE A 68 2.20 0.09 -18.58
C ILE A 68 3.45 -0.11 -17.73
N VAL A 69 3.34 -0.92 -16.68
CA VAL A 69 4.47 -1.34 -15.83
C VAL A 69 5.56 -2.00 -16.66
N LYS A 70 5.20 -2.97 -17.50
CA LYS A 70 6.13 -3.66 -18.41
C LYS A 70 6.81 -2.68 -19.38
N HIS A 71 6.06 -1.71 -19.91
CA HIS A 71 6.62 -0.70 -20.80
C HIS A 71 7.70 0.17 -20.13
N PHE A 72 7.49 0.58 -18.88
CA PHE A 72 8.48 1.34 -18.12
C PHE A 72 9.71 0.52 -17.74
N ILE A 73 9.52 -0.78 -17.43
CA ILE A 73 10.60 -1.74 -17.19
C ILE A 73 11.46 -1.89 -18.46
N ASP A 74 10.82 -2.17 -19.61
CA ASP A 74 11.49 -2.43 -20.89
C ASP A 74 12.28 -1.21 -21.41
N ARG A 75 11.91 0.02 -21.04
CA ARG A 75 12.61 1.26 -21.44
C ARG A 75 13.77 1.66 -20.54
N GLY A 76 14.10 0.88 -19.51
CA GLY A 76 15.24 1.15 -18.63
C GLY A 76 15.06 2.38 -17.73
N ASN A 77 13.85 2.94 -17.62
CA ASN A 77 13.53 4.06 -16.73
C ASN A 77 13.21 3.58 -15.30
N LEU A 78 13.89 2.49 -14.90
CA LEU A 78 13.60 1.69 -13.71
C LEU A 78 13.94 2.42 -12.41
N ASN A 79 14.93 3.32 -12.42
CA ASN A 79 15.44 3.93 -11.19
C ASN A 79 14.39 4.74 -10.42
N THR A 80 13.31 5.20 -11.07
CA THR A 80 12.28 6.02 -10.43
C THR A 80 11.14 5.19 -9.80
N TRP A 81 10.90 3.94 -10.23
CA TRP A 81 9.72 3.16 -9.76
C TRP A 81 9.94 1.66 -9.53
N LYS A 82 11.19 1.18 -9.42
CA LYS A 82 11.50 -0.22 -9.04
C LYS A 82 10.69 -0.76 -7.85
N PRO A 83 10.55 -0.05 -6.70
CA PRO A 83 9.80 -0.57 -5.55
C PRO A 83 8.32 -0.83 -5.84
N GLY A 84 7.68 0.02 -6.63
CA GLY A 84 6.29 -0.19 -7.00
C GLY A 84 6.10 -1.30 -8.02
N PHE A 85 7.06 -1.51 -8.93
CA PHE A 85 7.03 -2.69 -9.81
C PHE A 85 7.22 -3.99 -9.02
N ALA A 86 8.07 -4.00 -7.99
CA ALA A 86 8.19 -5.14 -7.10
C ALA A 86 6.86 -5.42 -6.37
N ALA A 87 6.17 -4.37 -5.89
CA ALA A 87 4.86 -4.50 -5.26
C ALA A 87 3.79 -5.04 -6.23
N VAL A 88 3.73 -4.53 -7.46
CA VAL A 88 2.83 -5.05 -8.51
C VAL A 88 3.12 -6.53 -8.79
N ALA A 89 4.39 -6.88 -8.97
CA ALA A 89 4.81 -8.25 -9.25
C ALA A 89 4.42 -9.20 -8.10
N ALA A 90 4.67 -8.80 -6.85
CA ALA A 90 4.29 -9.56 -5.67
C ALA A 90 2.77 -9.76 -5.58
N GLU A 91 2.00 -8.71 -5.86
CA GLU A 91 0.54 -8.72 -5.78
C GLU A 91 -0.13 -9.54 -6.89
N LEU A 92 0.45 -9.57 -8.09
CA LEU A 92 0.00 -10.42 -9.20
C LEU A 92 0.53 -11.86 -9.13
N GLY A 93 1.30 -12.20 -8.09
CA GLY A 93 1.84 -13.55 -7.90
C GLY A 93 3.11 -13.87 -8.69
N PHE A 94 3.72 -12.88 -9.36
CA PHE A 94 5.01 -12.99 -10.05
C PHE A 94 6.17 -12.95 -9.05
N LYS A 95 6.20 -13.94 -8.14
CA LYS A 95 7.15 -14.01 -7.02
C LYS A 95 8.63 -14.00 -7.44
N PRO A 96 9.08 -14.73 -8.48
CA PRO A 96 10.48 -14.68 -8.90
C PRO A 96 10.94 -13.27 -9.30
N GLN A 97 10.12 -12.56 -10.09
CA GLN A 97 10.40 -11.20 -10.52
C GLN A 97 10.37 -10.20 -9.36
N ALA A 98 9.45 -10.38 -8.41
CA ALA A 98 9.42 -9.57 -7.20
C ALA A 98 10.68 -9.79 -6.34
N GLN A 99 11.16 -11.03 -6.24
CA GLN A 99 12.39 -11.36 -5.52
C GLN A 99 13.62 -10.75 -6.20
N GLU A 100 13.75 -10.86 -7.53
CA GLU A 100 14.86 -10.25 -8.28
C GLU A 100 14.95 -8.73 -8.02
N LEU A 101 13.82 -8.02 -8.10
CA LEU A 101 13.77 -6.59 -7.81
C LEU A 101 14.12 -6.27 -6.36
N LEU A 102 13.66 -7.10 -5.41
CA LEU A 102 13.97 -6.93 -3.99
C LEU A 102 15.46 -7.15 -3.71
N ASP A 103 16.06 -8.17 -4.31
CA ASP A 103 17.47 -8.51 -4.19
C ASP A 103 18.36 -7.37 -4.71
N GLU A 104 18.03 -6.80 -5.87
CA GLU A 104 18.74 -5.61 -6.40
C GLU A 104 18.73 -4.43 -5.42
N MET A 105 17.59 -4.18 -4.76
CA MET A 105 17.49 -3.10 -3.77
C MET A 105 18.27 -3.43 -2.49
N ARG A 106 18.25 -4.69 -2.07
CA ARG A 106 19.04 -5.18 -0.93
C ARG A 106 20.54 -5.08 -1.19
N ASP A 107 21.01 -5.38 -2.40
CA ASP A 107 22.43 -5.30 -2.77
C ASP A 107 22.98 -3.87 -2.69
N THR A 108 22.12 -2.86 -2.85
CA THR A 108 22.45 -1.45 -2.61
C THR A 108 22.26 -1.01 -1.15
N GLY A 109 21.94 -1.93 -0.25
CA GLY A 109 21.68 -1.66 1.17
C GLY A 109 20.41 -0.84 1.40
N PHE A 110 19.44 -0.92 0.50
CA PHE A 110 18.26 -0.04 0.49
C PHE A 110 18.66 1.45 0.56
N ALA A 111 19.63 1.86 -0.27
CA ALA A 111 20.08 3.24 -0.41
C ALA A 111 19.00 4.13 -1.08
N LEU A 112 17.89 4.32 -0.37
CA LEU A 112 16.75 5.10 -0.81
C LEU A 112 17.03 6.61 -0.68
N PRO A 113 16.60 7.44 -1.64
CA PRO A 113 16.65 8.89 -1.49
C PRO A 113 15.92 9.38 -0.24
N MET A 114 16.37 10.52 0.29
CA MET A 114 15.66 11.26 1.34
C MET A 114 14.72 12.27 0.68
N ASP A 115 13.62 11.78 0.11
CA ASP A 115 12.61 12.59 -0.59
C ASP A 115 11.20 12.33 -0.05
N ALA A 116 10.21 13.00 -0.65
CA ALA A 116 8.80 12.90 -0.26
C ALA A 116 8.15 11.54 -0.62
N MET A 117 8.86 10.66 -1.33
CA MET A 117 8.38 9.33 -1.71
C MET A 117 8.90 8.24 -0.79
N ARG A 118 9.93 8.53 0.02
CA ARG A 118 10.61 7.56 0.87
C ARG A 118 9.67 6.68 1.70
N SER A 119 8.68 7.26 2.37
CA SER A 119 7.71 6.50 3.18
C SER A 119 6.90 5.51 2.33
N THR A 120 6.45 5.93 1.15
CA THR A 120 5.72 5.05 0.21
C THR A 120 6.62 3.98 -0.37
N THR A 121 7.88 4.29 -0.67
CA THR A 121 8.84 3.27 -1.11
C THR A 121 9.03 2.19 -0.04
N LEU A 122 9.23 2.59 1.21
CA LEU A 122 9.35 1.64 2.32
C LEU A 122 8.08 0.81 2.53
N SER A 123 6.89 1.40 2.34
CA SER A 123 5.64 0.65 2.45
C SER A 123 5.46 -0.39 1.34
N TYR A 124 5.86 -0.07 0.11
CA TYR A 124 5.87 -1.06 -0.98
C TYR A 124 6.86 -2.19 -0.72
N LEU A 125 8.05 -1.87 -0.21
CA LEU A 125 9.02 -2.89 0.18
C LEU A 125 8.49 -3.77 1.31
N ALA A 126 7.75 -3.20 2.27
CA ALA A 126 7.11 -3.98 3.33
C ALA A 126 6.08 -4.97 2.78
N ASP A 127 5.18 -4.51 1.88
CA ASP A 127 4.20 -5.37 1.21
C ASP A 127 4.91 -6.52 0.46
N VAL A 128 6.02 -6.23 -0.25
CA VAL A 128 6.82 -7.24 -0.98
C VAL A 128 7.47 -8.24 -0.02
N CYS A 129 8.13 -7.77 1.04
CA CYS A 129 8.74 -8.65 2.05
C CYS A 129 7.70 -9.59 2.67
N ALA A 130 6.50 -9.07 2.98
CA ALA A 130 5.40 -9.83 3.55
C ALA A 130 4.73 -10.79 2.56
N ALA A 131 4.79 -10.54 1.26
CA ALA A 131 4.31 -11.44 0.22
C ALA A 131 5.29 -12.59 -0.09
N LEU A 132 6.60 -12.33 0.08
CA LEU A 132 7.68 -13.29 -0.17
C LEU A 132 8.13 -14.04 1.09
N ASP A 133 7.73 -13.58 2.29
CA ASP A 133 8.22 -14.08 3.60
C ASP A 133 9.76 -13.94 3.72
N ASP A 134 10.35 -12.90 3.11
CA ASP A 134 11.79 -12.63 3.12
C ASP A 134 12.20 -11.89 4.41
N ALA A 135 12.62 -12.66 5.41
CA ALA A 135 13.04 -12.15 6.71
C ALA A 135 14.31 -11.27 6.67
N VAL A 136 15.21 -11.50 5.71
CA VAL A 136 16.47 -10.75 5.61
C VAL A 136 16.17 -9.32 5.17
N SER A 137 15.40 -9.19 4.09
CA SER A 137 14.95 -7.90 3.58
C SER A 137 14.00 -7.22 4.56
N ALA A 138 13.11 -7.98 5.21
CA ALA A 138 12.17 -7.45 6.18
C ALA A 138 12.85 -6.73 7.37
N ARG A 139 13.96 -7.27 7.90
CA ARG A 139 14.70 -6.63 8.99
C ARG A 139 15.20 -5.24 8.59
N ALA A 140 15.86 -5.13 7.44
CA ALA A 140 16.41 -3.87 6.97
C ALA A 140 15.32 -2.83 6.70
N VAL A 141 14.22 -3.25 6.05
CA VAL A 141 13.08 -2.35 5.77
C VAL A 141 12.38 -1.92 7.06
N TYR A 142 12.26 -2.81 8.05
CA TYR A 142 11.70 -2.50 9.38
C TYR A 142 12.49 -1.39 10.06
N ASP A 143 13.82 -1.53 10.14
CA ASP A 143 14.67 -0.54 10.81
C ASP A 143 14.59 0.84 10.13
N LEU A 144 14.41 0.87 8.80
CA LEU A 144 14.22 2.11 8.03
C LEU A 144 12.83 2.73 8.19
N LEU A 145 11.79 1.92 8.43
CA LEU A 145 10.40 2.36 8.54
C LEU A 145 10.00 2.69 9.99
N GLU A 146 10.70 2.15 10.99
CA GLU A 146 10.43 2.36 12.43
C GLU A 146 10.37 3.84 12.86
N PRO A 147 11.18 4.77 12.28
CA PRO A 147 11.03 6.19 12.56
C PRO A 147 9.65 6.78 12.23
N TYR A 148 8.89 6.12 11.34
CA TYR A 148 7.55 6.54 10.90
C TYR A 148 6.41 5.90 11.70
N ARG A 149 6.68 5.07 12.72
CA ARG A 149 5.67 4.23 13.41
C ARG A 149 4.40 4.94 13.89
N HIS A 150 4.48 6.24 14.20
CA HIS A 150 3.35 7.06 14.66
C HIS A 150 2.83 8.02 13.57
N MET A 151 3.13 7.75 12.30
CA MET A 151 2.81 8.61 11.15
C MET A 151 1.99 7.87 10.10
N THR A 152 1.33 8.63 9.24
CA THR A 152 0.76 8.09 8.00
C THR A 152 1.85 7.93 6.95
N VAL A 153 1.70 6.92 6.09
CA VAL A 153 2.49 6.79 4.87
C VAL A 153 1.80 7.60 3.77
N THR A 154 2.52 8.55 3.18
CA THR A 154 2.00 9.40 2.10
C THR A 154 2.95 9.39 0.91
N ALA A 155 2.36 9.46 -0.29
CA ALA A 155 3.07 9.69 -1.54
C ALA A 155 3.05 11.19 -1.86
N GLY A 156 4.15 11.88 -1.56
CA GLY A 156 4.13 13.34 -1.62
C GLY A 156 3.10 13.95 -0.66
N VAL A 157 2.72 15.21 -0.90
CA VAL A 157 1.85 15.95 0.01
C VAL A 157 0.37 15.59 -0.16
N GLU A 158 -0.11 15.42 -1.41
CA GLU A 158 -1.54 15.22 -1.68
C GLU A 158 -1.87 14.09 -2.69
N THR A 159 -0.91 13.23 -3.05
CA THR A 159 -1.16 12.22 -4.10
C THR A 159 -2.02 11.07 -3.56
N VAL A 160 -1.53 10.38 -2.54
CA VAL A 160 -2.16 9.23 -1.88
C VAL A 160 -1.69 9.17 -0.42
N CYS A 161 -2.59 8.82 0.49
CA CYS A 161 -2.28 8.39 1.85
C CYS A 161 -2.61 6.91 1.98
N TYR A 162 -1.68 6.10 2.50
CA TYR A 162 -1.77 4.64 2.64
C TYR A 162 -2.12 4.19 4.06
N GLY A 163 -2.62 5.11 4.89
CA GLY A 163 -2.93 4.85 6.29
C GLY A 163 -1.69 4.86 7.19
N SER A 164 -1.82 4.27 8.36
CA SER A 164 -0.76 4.19 9.37
C SER A 164 0.44 3.37 8.91
N ALA A 165 1.65 3.87 9.20
CA ALA A 165 2.89 3.10 9.04
C ALA A 165 2.90 1.82 9.90
N GLY A 166 2.13 1.80 10.99
CA GLY A 166 2.00 0.66 11.89
C GLY A 166 1.52 -0.61 11.19
N ARG A 167 0.69 -0.52 10.13
CA ARG A 167 0.28 -1.71 9.37
C ARG A 167 1.49 -2.42 8.76
N PHE A 168 2.34 -1.66 8.08
CA PHE A 168 3.53 -2.18 7.41
C PHE A 168 4.58 -2.67 8.40
N LEU A 169 4.76 -1.97 9.52
CA LEU A 169 5.65 -2.42 10.61
C LEU A 169 5.13 -3.70 11.27
N GLY A 170 3.81 -3.85 11.42
CA GLY A 170 3.17 -5.06 11.91
C GLY A 170 3.38 -6.25 10.98
N GLU A 171 3.25 -6.04 9.67
CA GLU A 171 3.51 -7.06 8.65
C GLU A 171 4.99 -7.48 8.61
N LEU A 172 5.91 -6.53 8.70
CA LEU A 172 7.35 -6.83 8.78
C LEU A 172 7.69 -7.59 10.07
N ALA A 173 7.13 -7.18 11.21
CA ALA A 173 7.29 -7.89 12.47
C ALA A 173 6.70 -9.31 12.42
N GLU A 174 5.58 -9.52 11.71
CA GLU A 174 5.00 -10.84 11.43
C GLU A 174 5.99 -11.74 10.67
N VAL A 175 6.60 -11.24 9.58
CA VAL A 175 7.64 -11.98 8.82
C VAL A 175 8.84 -12.33 9.70
N LEU A 176 9.22 -11.41 10.59
CA LEU A 176 10.31 -11.59 11.54
C LEU A 176 9.91 -12.48 12.74
N THR A 177 8.67 -12.97 12.79
CA THR A 177 8.08 -13.75 13.89
C THR A 177 8.14 -13.04 15.25
N ASP A 178 8.23 -11.71 15.25
CA ASP A 178 8.18 -10.87 16.44
C ASP A 178 6.73 -10.52 16.77
N TRP A 179 6.03 -11.52 17.29
CA TRP A 179 4.59 -11.50 17.47
C TRP A 179 4.08 -10.37 18.37
N ASP A 180 4.84 -10.02 19.40
CA ASP A 180 4.43 -9.02 20.38
C ASP A 180 4.58 -7.60 19.79
N ARG A 181 5.66 -7.35 19.04
CA ARG A 181 5.80 -6.09 18.28
C ARG A 181 4.78 -6.00 17.15
N ALA A 182 4.51 -7.09 16.45
CA ALA A 182 3.50 -7.12 15.40
C ALA A 182 2.12 -6.71 15.94
N GLU A 183 1.72 -7.28 17.08
CA GLU A 183 0.46 -6.93 17.76
C GLU A 183 0.39 -5.46 18.15
N GLN A 184 1.46 -4.91 18.76
CA GLN A 184 1.52 -3.49 19.12
C GLN A 184 1.35 -2.56 17.91
N HIS A 185 2.07 -2.86 16.83
CA HIS A 185 2.02 -2.08 15.59
C HIS A 185 0.65 -2.14 14.90
N PHE A 186 0.00 -3.32 14.89
CA PHE A 186 -1.35 -3.44 14.36
C PHE A 186 -2.39 -2.73 15.23
N ASP A 187 -2.30 -2.80 16.56
CA ASP A 187 -3.23 -2.10 17.45
C ASP A 187 -3.12 -0.58 17.31
N GLU A 188 -1.91 -0.05 17.16
CA GLU A 188 -1.70 1.37 16.86
C GLU A 188 -2.27 1.76 15.48
N ALA A 189 -2.03 0.94 14.45
CA ALA A 189 -2.58 1.18 13.13
C ALA A 189 -4.11 1.21 13.12
N LEU A 190 -4.77 0.26 13.80
CA LEU A 190 -6.23 0.25 13.96
C LEU A 190 -6.76 1.51 14.63
N ARG A 191 -6.07 2.02 15.65
CA ARG A 191 -6.45 3.26 16.33
C ARG A 191 -6.33 4.44 15.37
N MET A 192 -5.17 4.61 14.76
CA MET A 192 -4.87 5.76 13.90
C MET A 192 -5.75 5.80 12.63
N ASP A 193 -5.92 4.67 11.95
CA ASP A 193 -6.75 4.61 10.74
C ASP A 193 -8.23 4.84 11.07
N ARG A 194 -8.69 4.40 12.25
CA ARG A 194 -10.06 4.69 12.73
C ARG A 194 -10.26 6.17 13.02
N ASP A 195 -9.32 6.80 13.73
CA ASP A 195 -9.37 8.23 14.06
C ASP A 195 -9.34 9.10 12.80
N MET A 196 -8.60 8.68 11.77
CA MET A 196 -8.53 9.33 10.46
C MET A 196 -9.71 8.99 9.54
N GLN A 197 -10.58 8.04 9.93
CA GLN A 197 -11.64 7.50 9.08
C GLN A 197 -11.13 6.90 7.76
N ALA A 198 -9.92 6.37 7.77
CA ALA A 198 -9.25 5.77 6.62
C ALA A 198 -9.73 4.32 6.40
N TYR A 199 -10.99 4.16 6.03
CA TYR A 199 -11.68 2.87 6.08
C TYR A 199 -11.06 1.75 5.23
N PRO A 200 -10.55 2.02 4.00
CA PRO A 200 -9.84 0.98 3.25
C PRO A 200 -8.61 0.46 3.99
N TRP A 201 -7.82 1.35 4.59
CA TRP A 201 -6.60 0.98 5.30
C TRP A 201 -6.88 0.32 6.64
N LEU A 202 -7.95 0.74 7.33
CA LEU A 202 -8.46 0.04 8.50
C LEU A 202 -8.81 -1.41 8.17
N ALA A 203 -9.50 -1.65 7.05
CA ALA A 203 -9.88 -2.99 6.60
C ALA A 203 -8.65 -3.86 6.25
N HIS A 204 -7.64 -3.29 5.58
CA HIS A 204 -6.37 -3.97 5.33
C HIS A 204 -5.65 -4.33 6.63
N THR A 205 -5.56 -3.40 7.59
CA THR A 205 -4.95 -3.64 8.90
C THR A 205 -5.64 -4.78 9.65
N GLN A 206 -6.98 -4.79 9.69
CA GLN A 206 -7.76 -5.87 10.30
C GLN A 206 -7.48 -7.23 9.66
N HIS A 207 -7.43 -7.30 8.33
CA HIS A 207 -7.13 -8.52 7.60
C HIS A 207 -5.73 -9.06 7.94
N ARG A 208 -4.70 -8.19 7.90
CA ARG A 208 -3.31 -8.58 8.15
C ARG A 208 -3.08 -8.97 9.61
N PHE A 209 -3.71 -8.27 10.53
CA PHE A 209 -3.64 -8.62 11.95
C PHE A 209 -4.32 -9.98 12.22
N ALA A 210 -5.48 -10.24 11.63
CA ALA A 210 -6.12 -11.55 11.76
C ALA A 210 -5.25 -12.69 11.20
N ARG A 211 -4.58 -12.47 10.07
CA ARG A 211 -3.61 -13.43 9.52
C ARG A 211 -2.47 -13.70 10.50
N MET A 212 -1.89 -12.65 11.09
CA MET A 212 -0.82 -12.78 12.08
C MET A 212 -1.29 -13.58 13.31
N LEU A 213 -2.46 -13.25 13.86
CA LEU A 213 -3.03 -13.95 15.02
C LEU A 213 -3.24 -15.45 14.72
N ARG A 214 -3.74 -15.80 13.54
CA ARG A 214 -3.86 -17.20 13.11
C ARG A 214 -2.50 -17.90 13.03
N ARG A 215 -1.46 -17.26 12.50
CA ARG A 215 -0.08 -17.82 12.49
C ARG A 215 0.47 -18.01 13.90
N ARG A 216 0.24 -17.05 14.79
CA ARG A 216 0.71 -17.05 16.18
C ARG A 216 0.03 -18.12 17.04
N SER A 217 -1.27 -18.35 16.83
CA SER A 217 -2.04 -19.45 17.42
C SER A 217 -1.98 -19.55 18.96
N ARG A 218 -1.89 -18.43 19.69
CA ARG A 218 -2.05 -18.40 21.15
C ARG A 218 -3.52 -18.52 21.55
N ARG A 219 -3.78 -18.80 22.83
CA ARG A 219 -5.13 -18.83 23.38
C ARG A 219 -5.81 -17.47 23.17
N GLY A 220 -6.97 -17.47 22.51
CA GLY A 220 -7.75 -16.26 22.19
C GLY A 220 -7.44 -15.64 20.83
N ASP A 221 -6.33 -16.03 20.17
CA ASP A 221 -5.94 -15.46 18.88
C ASP A 221 -6.96 -15.78 17.78
N LEU A 222 -7.46 -17.03 17.75
CA LEU A 222 -8.44 -17.45 16.75
C LEU A 222 -9.75 -16.68 16.87
N GLU A 223 -10.25 -16.46 18.09
CA GLU A 223 -11.46 -15.68 18.33
C GLU A 223 -11.28 -14.22 17.90
N ARG A 224 -10.16 -13.60 18.30
CA ARG A 224 -9.84 -12.22 17.88
C ARG A 224 -9.64 -12.10 16.37
N ALA A 225 -9.01 -13.09 15.73
CA ALA A 225 -8.83 -13.13 14.28
C ALA A 225 -10.16 -13.21 13.53
N GLU A 226 -11.12 -14.01 14.01
CA GLU A 226 -12.45 -14.09 13.41
C GLU A 226 -13.20 -12.76 13.49
N VAL A 227 -13.12 -12.07 14.63
CA VAL A 227 -13.72 -10.73 14.78
C VAL A 227 -13.11 -9.76 13.76
N LEU A 228 -11.78 -9.67 13.70
CA LEU A 228 -11.09 -8.78 12.78
C LEU A 228 -11.36 -9.11 11.30
N LEU A 229 -11.41 -10.40 10.93
CA LEU A 229 -11.77 -10.81 9.56
C LEU A 229 -13.20 -10.42 9.19
N ASN A 230 -14.15 -10.53 10.12
CA ASN A 230 -15.53 -10.12 9.88
C ASN A 230 -15.67 -8.60 9.73
N GLU A 231 -14.95 -7.82 10.54
CA GLU A 231 -14.91 -6.35 10.39
C GLU A 231 -14.28 -5.94 9.05
N SER A 232 -13.16 -6.56 8.70
CA SER A 232 -12.46 -6.34 7.43
C SER A 232 -13.36 -6.67 6.24
N TRP A 233 -14.01 -7.84 6.27
CA TRP A 233 -14.98 -8.28 5.26
C TRP A 233 -16.13 -7.29 5.10
N THR A 234 -16.73 -6.87 6.21
CA THR A 234 -17.87 -5.95 6.21
C THR A 234 -17.50 -4.61 5.55
N THR A 235 -16.32 -4.08 5.88
CA THR A 235 -15.82 -2.84 5.28
C THR A 235 -15.47 -3.01 3.81
N ALA A 236 -14.76 -4.10 3.46
CA ALA A 236 -14.37 -4.39 2.09
C ALA A 236 -15.59 -4.56 1.17
N CYS A 237 -16.64 -5.26 1.62
CA CYS A 237 -17.90 -5.37 0.86
C CYS A 237 -18.62 -4.04 0.71
N ARG A 238 -18.70 -3.23 1.78
CA ARG A 238 -19.35 -1.91 1.74
C ARG A 238 -18.67 -0.94 0.76
N LEU A 239 -17.34 -1.03 0.65
CA LEU A 239 -16.51 -0.17 -0.20
C LEU A 239 -16.17 -0.80 -1.55
N GLU A 240 -16.71 -1.99 -1.86
CA GLU A 240 -16.44 -2.71 -3.11
C GLU A 240 -14.93 -2.95 -3.38
N MET A 241 -14.16 -3.22 -2.31
CA MET A 241 -12.73 -3.53 -2.37
C MET A 241 -12.49 -4.96 -2.85
N THR A 242 -12.77 -5.24 -4.13
CA THR A 242 -12.73 -6.58 -4.74
C THR A 242 -11.44 -7.35 -4.42
N ALA A 243 -10.28 -6.69 -4.50
CA ALA A 243 -9.00 -7.35 -4.22
C ALA A 243 -8.91 -7.87 -2.77
N LEU A 244 -9.40 -7.09 -1.79
CA LEU A 244 -9.38 -7.50 -0.39
C LEU A 244 -10.46 -8.55 -0.10
N ILE A 245 -11.63 -8.45 -0.74
CA ILE A 245 -12.70 -9.46 -0.66
C ILE A 245 -12.16 -10.83 -1.10
N ASP A 246 -11.46 -10.89 -2.23
CA ASP A 246 -10.92 -12.16 -2.75
C ASP A 246 -9.83 -12.73 -1.83
N ARG A 247 -8.93 -11.90 -1.30
CA ARG A 247 -7.93 -12.33 -0.30
C ARG A 247 -8.55 -12.90 0.98
N ILE A 248 -9.63 -12.29 1.47
CA ILE A 248 -10.32 -12.79 2.67
C ILE A 248 -10.98 -14.15 2.37
N ARG A 249 -11.53 -14.35 1.17
CA ARG A 249 -12.09 -15.65 0.75
C ARG A 249 -11.03 -16.74 0.71
N GLU A 250 -9.88 -16.45 0.10
CA GLU A 250 -8.77 -17.41 0.01
C GLU A 250 -8.26 -17.88 1.37
N GLN A 251 -8.33 -17.03 2.41
CA GLN A 251 -7.90 -17.39 3.78
C GLN A 251 -8.98 -18.08 4.62
N ARG A 252 -10.23 -18.13 4.16
CA ARG A 252 -11.33 -18.85 4.84
C ARG A 252 -11.44 -20.31 4.42
N HIS A 253 -10.78 -20.70 3.34
CA HIS A 253 -10.71 -22.07 2.82
C HIS A 253 -9.38 -22.73 3.20
#